data_AF-A0A0D9ZGH8-F1
#
_entry.id   AF-A0A0D9ZGH8-F1
#
_cell.length_a   1.000
_cell.length_b   1.000
_cell.length_c   1.000
_cell.angle_alpha   90.00
_cell.angle_beta   90.00
_cell.angle_gamma   90.00
#
_symmetry.space_group_name_H-M   'P 1'
#
loop_
_entity.id
_entity.type
_entity.pdbx_description
1 polymer ?
#
loop_
_entity_poly.entity_id
_entity_poly.type
_entity_poly.pdbx_seq_one_letter_code
_entity_poly.pdbx_strand_id
1 'polypeptide(L)'
;MTRQGSTSVAILPVTMSPAMAARSELLRPAFGKASPSLGRFVVNPHSCSYRWWHMFLIMLVLYSAWASPFELSMEKAASVALVVTDLVVDVFFAIDIAISFFVAYRDTPTGLLITDRRKITTRQGLWGLLNLLRLWRLRRVSKLFARVEKDIRFSYLWTRLIKLLCVKSCPFHTVTLFALHFAACISLWMAFNYKIKELTWIGSQIHSFEDRSFCYTCAVYWSITTLATVGYGDLHATNIGEMLFSIAFMLFNMGLTSYIIGNITNLVVRETSNTFKMRDMVQRVSEFGSMNQLPEAMREQMLASVQLRFRTEEQLQQEVLSELPKAVRSGVMKHLFKSAVESCYLFQGVSDSLIVQLVSKMKAKFFPPKANVILENETSTDCYIIISGEVEALTTLADGTEKHVKRIGPRGMAGEIGVMFSIPQPFTIQSRRLTHYLESLKVQTKEVAFVSGHLCNENSTVLGRATEFAVDESKDATHKLLPCKEPKRVVIHEQLPNETGTTLYPSPGKLILLPDSMQELMKLSEKKFGKAARGILTVEGAEVEDIEVIRDGDHLFFSL
;
A
#
# COMPACT_ATOMS: atom_id res chain seq x y z
N MET A 1 -38.43 -3.42 56.29
CA MET A 1 -37.46 -2.33 56.07
C MET A 1 -36.22 -2.93 55.43
N THR A 2 -36.13 -2.85 54.11
CA THR A 2 -35.02 -3.33 53.28
C THR A 2 -34.40 -2.13 52.57
N ARG A 3 -33.08 -1.95 52.67
CA ARG A 3 -32.32 -0.99 51.86
C ARG A 3 -31.11 -1.72 51.28
N GLN A 4 -31.13 -1.92 49.96
CA GLN A 4 -30.08 -2.57 49.18
C GLN A 4 -28.84 -1.69 49.05
N GLY A 5 -27.67 -2.33 49.11
CA GLY A 5 -26.35 -1.72 49.03
C GLY A 5 -25.91 -1.36 47.62
N SER A 6 -25.13 -0.28 47.54
CA SER A 6 -24.37 0.17 46.38
C SER A 6 -22.98 -0.45 46.42
N THR A 7 -22.61 -1.23 45.40
CA THR A 7 -21.25 -1.69 45.14
C THR A 7 -20.60 -0.79 44.11
N SER A 8 -19.84 0.21 44.58
CA SER A 8 -18.94 1.00 43.73
C SER A 8 -17.59 0.28 43.64
N VAL A 9 -17.31 -0.34 42.50
CA VAL A 9 -16.01 -0.97 42.22
C VAL A 9 -14.98 0.14 41.98
N ALA A 10 -14.06 0.31 42.93
CA ALA A 10 -12.91 1.18 42.79
C ALA A 10 -11.91 0.57 41.80
N ILE A 11 -11.79 1.19 40.62
CA ILE A 11 -10.72 0.88 39.65
C ILE A 11 -9.43 1.50 40.20
N LEU A 12 -8.56 0.66 40.79
CA LEU A 12 -7.19 1.03 41.15
C LEU A 12 -6.45 1.52 39.89
N PRO A 13 -5.71 2.64 39.94
CA PRO A 13 -4.86 3.04 38.84
C PRO A 13 -3.77 1.98 38.66
N VAL A 14 -3.71 1.35 37.48
CA VAL A 14 -2.65 0.41 37.12
C VAL A 14 -1.33 1.17 37.19
N THR A 15 -0.58 0.98 38.28
CA THR A 15 0.80 1.44 38.39
C THR A 15 1.61 0.71 37.33
N MET A 16 1.93 1.41 36.23
CA MET A 16 2.80 0.88 35.17
C MET A 16 4.13 0.45 35.80
N SER A 17 4.56 -0.78 35.56
CA SER A 17 5.89 -1.21 36.00
C SER A 17 6.97 -0.33 35.35
N PRO A 18 8.12 -0.11 36.00
CA PRO A 18 9.22 0.69 35.44
C PRO A 18 9.66 0.21 34.05
N ALA A 19 9.55 -1.10 33.79
CA ALA A 19 9.86 -1.71 32.50
C ALA A 19 8.83 -1.38 31.40
N MET A 20 7.55 -1.18 31.74
CA MET A 20 6.52 -0.76 30.80
C MET A 20 6.53 0.74 30.53
N ALA A 21 6.88 1.56 31.53
CA ALA A 21 7.13 2.99 31.33
C ALA A 21 8.30 3.23 30.37
N ALA A 22 9.40 2.47 30.52
CA ALA A 22 10.53 2.48 29.59
C ALA A 22 10.13 2.02 28.17
N ARG A 23 9.19 1.07 28.05
CA ARG A 23 8.66 0.58 26.77
C ARG A 23 7.77 1.60 26.04
N SER A 24 7.05 2.42 26.80
CA SER A 24 6.22 3.54 26.30
C SER A 24 7.09 4.69 25.75
N GLU A 25 8.21 5.00 26.40
CA GLU A 25 9.21 5.93 25.86
C GLU A 25 9.95 5.38 24.63
N LEU A 26 10.08 4.05 24.51
CA LEU A 26 10.77 3.37 23.41
C LEU A 26 10.10 3.51 22.03
N LEU A 27 8.79 3.78 21.99
CA LEU A 27 8.01 3.92 20.75
C LEU A 27 7.90 5.37 20.25
N ARG A 28 8.47 6.35 20.98
CA ARG A 28 8.36 7.77 20.65
C ARG A 28 9.25 8.34 19.53
N PRO A 29 10.27 7.68 18.94
CA PRO A 29 11.10 8.39 17.95
C PRO A 29 10.53 8.41 16.53
N ALA A 30 9.28 7.97 16.30
CA ALA A 30 8.64 8.07 14.98
C ALA A 30 7.80 9.35 14.78
N PHE A 31 7.47 10.07 15.84
CA PHE A 31 6.73 11.34 15.76
C PHE A 31 7.56 12.47 16.38
N GLY A 32 8.32 13.15 15.52
CA GLY A 32 8.83 14.51 15.69
C GLY A 32 9.07 15.01 17.12
N LYS A 33 10.10 14.53 17.79
CA LYS A 33 10.88 15.34 18.76
C LYS A 33 12.37 15.08 18.57
N ALA A 34 13.14 16.14 18.78
CA ALA A 34 14.56 16.25 18.49
C ALA A 34 15.37 15.02 18.95
N SER A 35 16.29 14.60 18.08
CA SER A 35 17.33 13.60 18.42
C SER A 35 17.95 13.98 19.77
N PRO A 36 18.08 13.06 20.73
CA PRO A 36 18.68 13.36 22.03
C PRO A 36 20.04 14.02 21.79
N SER A 37 20.31 15.12 22.50
CA SER A 37 21.56 15.88 22.36
C SER A 37 22.74 14.93 22.55
N LEU A 38 23.38 14.58 21.45
CA LEU A 38 24.49 13.63 21.46
C LEU A 38 25.64 14.28 22.23
N GLY A 39 26.23 13.54 23.18
CA GLY A 39 27.38 14.04 23.94
C GLY A 39 28.48 14.55 23.00
N ARG A 40 29.18 15.62 23.39
CA ARG A 40 30.11 16.42 22.56
C ARG A 40 31.20 15.64 21.80
N PHE A 41 31.41 14.37 22.16
CA PHE A 41 32.46 13.50 21.64
C PHE A 41 31.93 12.18 21.07
N VAL A 42 30.65 12.12 20.70
CA VAL A 42 30.04 10.96 20.02
C VAL A 42 29.61 11.39 18.63
N VAL A 43 30.04 10.65 17.61
CA VAL A 43 29.70 10.92 16.21
C VAL A 43 28.38 10.24 15.87
N ASN A 44 27.42 11.01 15.36
CA ASN A 44 26.16 10.47 14.86
C ASN A 44 26.39 9.74 13.52
N PRO A 45 26.08 8.44 13.41
CA PRO A 45 26.22 7.69 12.16
C PRO A 45 25.34 8.21 11.01
N HIS A 46 24.28 8.96 11.31
CA HIS A 46 23.37 9.53 10.31
C HIS A 46 23.73 10.98 9.91
N SER A 47 24.75 11.58 10.53
CA SER A 47 25.20 12.92 10.16
C SER A 47 25.64 12.99 8.69
N CYS A 48 25.46 14.15 8.07
CA CYS A 48 25.85 14.35 6.68
C CYS A 48 27.38 14.18 6.52
N SER A 49 28.17 14.79 7.41
CA SER A 49 29.62 14.75 7.38
C SER A 49 30.19 13.34 7.52
N TYR A 50 29.64 12.51 8.42
CA TYR A 50 30.08 11.13 8.56
C TYR A 50 29.72 10.26 7.35
N ARG A 51 28.59 10.54 6.69
CA ARG A 51 28.22 9.87 5.44
C ARG A 51 29.18 10.21 4.29
N TRP A 52 29.56 11.48 4.15
CA TRP A 52 30.58 11.90 3.18
C TRP A 52 31.96 11.28 3.47
N TRP A 53 32.38 11.28 4.73
CA TRP A 53 33.60 10.59 5.17
C TRP A 53 33.57 9.10 4.80
N HIS A 54 32.43 8.43 5.04
CA HIS A 54 32.27 7.03 4.69
C HIS A 54 32.36 6.79 3.18
N MET A 55 31.70 7.62 2.36
CA MET A 55 31.77 7.56 0.89
C MET A 55 33.20 7.78 0.37
N PHE A 56 33.93 8.72 0.96
CA PHE A 56 35.33 8.96 0.66
C PHE A 56 36.19 7.72 0.95
N LEU A 57 36.03 7.11 2.12
CA LEU A 57 36.76 5.88 2.48
C LEU A 57 36.48 4.71 1.53
N ILE A 58 35.27 4.61 0.99
CA ILE A 58 34.93 3.58 0.01
C ILE A 58 35.75 3.75 -1.27
N MET A 59 35.92 4.99 -1.74
CA MET A 59 36.78 5.27 -2.91
C MET A 59 38.23 4.85 -2.63
N LEU A 60 38.74 5.10 -1.43
CA LEU A 60 40.08 4.65 -1.03
C LEU A 60 40.20 3.12 -0.96
N VAL A 61 39.17 2.42 -0.48
CA VAL A 61 39.14 0.95 -0.48
C VAL A 61 39.19 0.42 -1.91
N LEU A 62 38.40 0.99 -2.83
CA LEU A 62 38.39 0.61 -4.24
C LEU A 62 39.76 0.82 -4.90
N TYR A 63 40.40 1.97 -4.66
CA TYR A 63 41.77 2.22 -5.10
C TYR A 63 42.73 1.15 -4.57
N SER A 64 42.75 0.90 -3.25
CA SER A 64 43.68 -0.07 -2.65
C SER A 64 43.46 -1.49 -3.16
N ALA A 65 42.21 -1.88 -3.39
CA ALA A 65 41.85 -3.18 -3.94
C ALA A 65 42.34 -3.33 -5.38
N TRP A 66 42.25 -2.25 -6.18
CA TRP A 66 42.74 -2.21 -7.55
C TRP A 66 44.28 -2.16 -7.64
N ALA A 67 44.94 -1.39 -6.78
CA ALA A 67 46.39 -1.21 -6.83
C ALA A 67 47.15 -2.44 -6.34
N SER A 68 46.63 -3.15 -5.32
CA SER A 68 47.38 -4.25 -4.68
C SER A 68 47.79 -5.40 -5.63
N PRO A 69 46.91 -5.94 -6.50
CA PRO A 69 47.27 -7.00 -7.46
C PRO A 69 48.24 -6.51 -8.53
N PHE A 70 48.08 -5.25 -8.96
CA PHE A 70 48.98 -4.60 -9.89
C PHE A 70 50.39 -4.47 -9.31
N GLU A 71 50.53 -4.01 -8.07
CA GLU A 71 51.83 -3.91 -7.38
C GLU A 71 52.50 -5.27 -7.19
N LEU A 72 51.73 -6.29 -6.80
CA LEU A 72 52.23 -7.65 -6.62
C LEU A 72 52.74 -8.26 -7.92
N SER A 73 52.04 -8.03 -9.04
CA SER A 73 52.44 -8.56 -10.33
C SER A 73 53.59 -7.77 -10.97
N MET A 74 53.73 -6.48 -10.63
CA MET A 74 54.68 -5.57 -11.26
C MET A 74 55.69 -4.98 -10.26
N GLU A 75 56.28 -5.80 -9.38
CA GLU A 75 57.18 -5.39 -8.27
C GLU A 75 58.24 -4.32 -8.62
N LYS A 76 58.74 -4.29 -9.86
CA LYS A 76 59.76 -3.31 -10.33
C LYS A 76 59.19 -2.08 -11.04
N ALA A 77 57.87 -1.92 -11.10
CA ALA A 77 57.16 -0.79 -11.71
C ALA A 77 56.52 0.14 -10.66
N ALA A 78 56.68 -0.16 -9.37
CA ALA A 78 56.26 0.72 -8.29
C ALA A 78 57.05 2.03 -8.35
N SER A 79 56.47 3.04 -9.00
CA SER A 79 57.00 4.39 -8.98
C SER A 79 56.96 4.94 -7.56
N VAL A 80 57.88 5.83 -7.22
CA VAL A 80 57.89 6.55 -5.93
C VAL A 80 56.52 7.20 -5.66
N ALA A 81 55.82 7.63 -6.71
CA ALA A 81 54.47 8.20 -6.62
C ALA A 81 53.41 7.19 -6.12
N LEU A 82 53.47 5.92 -6.52
CA LEU A 82 52.54 4.88 -6.05
C LEU A 82 52.75 4.59 -4.55
N VAL A 83 54.01 4.45 -4.13
CA VAL A 83 54.35 4.22 -2.71
C VAL A 83 53.89 5.37 -1.81
N VAL A 84 54.07 6.62 -2.25
CA VAL A 84 53.58 7.80 -1.53
C VAL A 84 52.06 7.81 -1.45
N THR A 85 51.38 7.47 -2.55
CA THR A 85 49.91 7.39 -2.60
C THR A 85 49.39 6.34 -1.62
N ASP A 86 50.02 5.17 -1.58
CA ASP A 86 49.68 4.08 -0.67
C ASP A 86 49.86 4.45 0.81
N LEU A 87 50.94 5.14 1.15
CA LEU A 87 51.16 5.64 2.50
C LEU A 87 50.08 6.63 2.93
N VAL A 88 49.70 7.56 2.05
CA VAL A 88 48.61 8.53 2.29
C VAL A 88 47.29 7.82 2.53
N VAL A 89 46.99 6.80 1.72
CA VAL A 89 45.78 5.97 1.87
C VAL A 89 45.77 5.25 3.21
N ASP A 90 46.89 4.66 3.64
CA ASP A 90 47.01 3.98 4.93
C ASP A 90 46.83 4.95 6.13
N VAL A 91 47.29 6.19 6.03
CA VAL A 91 47.03 7.25 7.04
C VAL A 91 45.54 7.54 7.18
N PHE A 92 44.80 7.69 6.07
CA PHE A 92 43.35 7.91 6.12
C PHE A 92 42.60 6.75 6.78
N PHE A 93 43.04 5.51 6.57
CA PHE A 93 42.48 4.35 7.25
C PHE A 93 42.81 4.33 8.75
N ALA A 94 44.00 4.75 9.16
CA ALA A 94 44.35 4.90 10.57
C ALA A 94 43.46 5.94 11.26
N ILE A 95 43.21 7.09 10.60
CA ILE A 95 42.28 8.11 11.08
C ILE A 95 40.86 7.52 11.23
N ASP A 96 40.39 6.73 10.27
CA ASP A 96 39.07 6.09 10.38
C ASP A 96 38.97 5.09 11.53
N ILE A 97 40.03 4.30 11.78
CA ILE A 97 40.07 3.41 12.95
C ILE A 97 39.88 4.24 14.23
N ALA A 98 40.58 5.37 14.36
CA ALA A 98 40.41 6.27 15.49
C ALA A 98 38.97 6.83 15.59
N ILE A 99 38.40 7.31 14.48
CA ILE A 99 37.02 7.82 14.43
C ILE A 99 36.00 6.74 14.82
N SER A 100 36.23 5.48 14.44
CA SER A 100 35.29 4.37 14.67
C SER A 100 35.02 4.07 16.16
N PHE A 101 35.93 4.45 17.06
CA PHE A 101 35.74 4.36 18.51
C PHE A 101 34.80 5.44 19.05
N PHE A 102 34.55 6.51 18.29
CA PHE A 102 33.65 7.60 18.66
C PHE A 102 32.27 7.50 17.99
N VAL A 103 32.07 6.54 17.09
CA VAL A 103 30.82 6.39 16.34
C VAL A 103 29.80 5.59 17.13
N ALA A 104 28.61 6.17 17.35
CA ALA A 104 27.50 5.47 17.96
C ALA A 104 26.95 4.36 17.05
N TYR A 105 26.44 3.30 17.64
CA TYR A 105 25.85 2.19 16.90
C TYR A 105 24.39 1.95 17.31
N ARG A 106 23.61 1.39 16.38
CA ARG A 106 22.25 0.96 16.68
C ARG A 106 22.24 -0.48 17.18
N ASP A 107 21.56 -0.70 18.29
CA ASP A 107 21.38 -2.02 18.86
C ASP A 107 20.23 -2.76 18.17
N THR A 108 20.46 -4.01 17.75
CA THR A 108 19.50 -4.78 16.94
C THR A 108 18.18 -5.07 17.67
N PRO A 109 18.16 -5.52 18.94
CA PRO A 109 16.91 -5.82 19.64
C PRO A 109 16.14 -4.58 20.11
N THR A 110 16.82 -3.51 20.51
CA THR A 110 16.15 -2.30 21.06
C THR A 110 15.90 -1.23 20.00
N GLY A 111 16.63 -1.25 18.88
CA GLY A 111 16.55 -0.22 17.85
C GLY A 111 17.00 1.17 18.34
N LEU A 112 17.60 1.27 19.53
CA LEU A 112 18.08 2.52 20.09
C LEU A 112 19.54 2.77 19.70
N LEU A 113 19.91 4.04 19.63
CA LEU A 113 21.28 4.47 19.38
C LEU A 113 22.06 4.42 20.68
N ILE A 114 23.00 3.50 20.80
CA ILE A 114 23.88 3.37 21.97
C ILE A 114 25.06 4.35 21.80
N THR A 115 25.21 5.24 22.78
CA THR A 115 26.26 6.26 22.85
C THR A 115 27.35 5.96 23.89
N ASP A 116 27.18 4.89 24.68
CA ASP A 116 28.08 4.50 25.76
C ASP A 116 29.46 4.08 25.24
N ARG A 117 30.50 4.85 25.59
CA ARG A 117 31.89 4.60 25.14
C ARG A 117 32.41 3.22 25.47
N ARG A 118 32.18 2.72 26.70
CA ARG A 118 32.65 1.38 27.10
C ARG A 118 32.04 0.28 26.23
N LYS A 119 30.76 0.40 25.88
CA LYS A 119 30.09 -0.58 25.01
C LYS A 119 30.59 -0.48 23.57
N ILE A 120 30.89 0.73 23.09
CA ILE A 120 31.47 0.96 21.76
C ILE A 120 32.88 0.36 21.67
N THR A 121 33.75 0.61 22.64
CA THR A 121 35.14 0.10 22.64
C THR A 121 35.20 -1.42 22.74
N THR A 122 34.40 -2.04 23.62
CA THR A 122 34.35 -3.51 23.75
C THR A 122 33.85 -4.17 22.47
N ARG A 123 32.87 -3.55 21.78
CA ARG A 123 32.38 -4.03 20.50
C ARG A 123 33.43 -3.86 19.39
N GLN A 124 34.17 -2.76 19.38
CA GLN A 124 35.17 -2.49 18.35
C GLN A 124 36.51 -3.21 18.58
N GLY A 125 36.83 -3.69 19.78
CA GLY A 125 38.15 -4.25 20.11
C GLY A 125 38.66 -5.30 19.11
N LEU A 126 38.00 -6.45 19.02
CA LEU A 126 38.42 -7.54 18.13
C LEU A 126 38.28 -7.18 16.64
N TRP A 127 37.24 -6.41 16.28
CA TRP A 127 36.97 -6.03 14.89
C TRP A 127 37.84 -4.88 14.37
N GLY A 128 38.32 -4.02 15.27
CA GLY A 128 39.24 -2.92 15.01
C GLY A 128 40.65 -3.45 14.72
N LEU A 129 41.07 -4.50 15.42
CA LEU A 129 42.33 -5.19 15.13
C LEU A 129 42.31 -5.85 13.74
N LEU A 130 41.20 -6.48 13.36
CA LEU A 130 41.05 -7.07 12.02
C LEU A 130 41.00 -6.03 10.89
N ASN A 131 40.61 -4.78 11.16
CA ASN A 131 40.60 -3.70 10.16
C ASN A 131 42.01 -3.23 9.75
N LEU A 132 43.07 -3.64 10.46
CA LEU A 132 44.47 -3.37 10.08
C LEU A 132 44.87 -4.13 8.81
N LEU A 133 44.26 -5.30 8.56
CA LEU A 133 44.56 -6.12 7.38
C LEU A 133 44.01 -5.45 6.11
N ARG A 134 44.91 -5.15 5.15
CA ARG A 134 44.62 -4.42 3.90
C ARG A 134 43.44 -5.02 3.12
N LEU A 135 43.39 -6.35 2.96
CA LEU A 135 42.31 -7.05 2.25
C LEU A 135 40.99 -7.15 3.04
N TRP A 136 41.03 -7.12 4.37
CA TRP A 136 39.82 -7.16 5.21
C TRP A 136 38.97 -5.89 5.05
N ARG A 137 39.57 -4.80 4.57
CA ARG A 137 38.91 -3.52 4.30
C ARG A 137 37.81 -3.63 3.24
N LEU A 138 37.85 -4.62 2.35
CA LEU A 138 36.79 -4.90 1.35
C LEU A 138 35.42 -5.22 1.99
N ARG A 139 35.39 -5.70 3.24
CA ARG A 139 34.14 -5.92 3.99
C ARG A 139 33.34 -4.62 4.17
N ARG A 140 33.99 -3.46 4.15
CA ARG A 140 33.33 -2.15 4.26
C ARG A 140 32.45 -1.86 3.05
N VAL A 141 32.90 -2.26 1.85
CA VAL A 141 32.13 -2.14 0.61
C VAL A 141 30.87 -3.01 0.67
N SER A 142 30.98 -4.26 1.13
CA SER A 142 29.82 -5.13 1.36
C SER A 142 28.84 -4.56 2.40
N LYS A 143 29.34 -4.00 3.51
CA LYS A 143 28.52 -3.33 4.54
C LYS A 143 27.88 -2.02 4.05
N LEU A 144 28.48 -1.33 3.07
CA LEU A 144 27.85 -0.20 2.41
C LEU A 144 26.70 -0.68 1.55
N PHE A 145 26.91 -1.70 0.70
CA PHE A 145 25.86 -2.23 -0.16
C PHE A 145 24.64 -2.69 0.65
N ALA A 146 24.87 -3.41 1.74
CA ALA A 146 23.80 -3.83 2.65
C ALA A 146 23.07 -2.67 3.35
N ARG A 147 23.68 -1.48 3.42
CA ARG A 147 23.06 -0.26 3.99
C ARG A 147 22.37 0.59 2.92
N VAL A 148 22.97 0.74 1.75
CA VAL A 148 22.41 1.45 0.60
C VAL A 148 21.18 0.72 0.08
N GLU A 149 21.17 -0.61 0.07
CA GLU A 149 20.00 -1.44 -0.25
C GLU A 149 18.82 -1.20 0.72
N LYS A 150 19.10 -0.74 1.94
CA LYS A 150 18.11 -0.49 2.98
C LYS A 150 17.73 0.99 3.15
N ASP A 151 18.37 1.93 2.43
CA ASP A 151 18.05 3.36 2.51
C ASP A 151 16.90 3.70 1.56
N ILE A 152 15.73 3.98 2.14
CA ILE A 152 14.45 4.22 1.46
C ILE A 152 14.48 5.50 0.58
N ARG A 153 15.43 6.42 0.81
CA ARG A 153 15.55 7.67 0.04
C ARG A 153 16.20 7.48 -1.34
N PHE A 154 16.87 6.37 -1.55
CA PHE A 154 17.25 5.93 -2.87
C PHE A 154 16.20 4.94 -3.34
N SER A 155 15.30 5.40 -4.20
CA SER A 155 14.32 4.56 -4.89
C SER A 155 14.97 3.27 -5.38
N TYR A 156 14.41 2.13 -4.97
CA TYR A 156 14.89 0.77 -5.24
C TYR A 156 15.23 0.53 -6.72
N LEU A 157 14.52 1.21 -7.63
CA LEU A 157 14.78 1.22 -9.07
C LEU A 157 16.03 2.01 -9.45
N TRP A 158 16.26 3.19 -8.88
CA TRP A 158 17.51 3.93 -9.12
C TRP A 158 18.70 3.26 -8.43
N THR A 159 18.57 2.68 -7.25
CA THR A 159 19.64 1.85 -6.65
C THR A 159 19.95 0.57 -7.43
N ARG A 160 19.06 0.13 -8.33
CA ARG A 160 19.22 -1.07 -9.18
C ARG A 160 19.54 -0.74 -10.65
N LEU A 161 19.13 0.43 -11.15
CA LEU A 161 19.43 0.97 -12.48
C LEU A 161 20.75 1.76 -12.47
N ILE A 162 21.06 2.52 -11.41
CA ILE A 162 22.42 3.06 -11.16
C ILE A 162 23.40 1.90 -10.93
N LYS A 163 22.93 0.74 -10.43
CA LYS A 163 23.68 -0.52 -10.39
C LYS A 163 23.95 -1.09 -11.79
N LEU A 164 23.25 -0.66 -12.84
CA LEU A 164 23.38 -1.18 -14.21
C LEU A 164 24.00 -0.17 -15.18
N LEU A 165 23.73 1.15 -15.05
CA LEU A 165 23.95 2.09 -16.16
C LEU A 165 24.72 3.40 -15.89
N CYS A 166 24.70 4.06 -14.71
CA CYS A 166 25.08 5.49 -14.76
C CYS A 166 25.80 6.23 -13.62
N VAL A 167 26.18 5.65 -12.48
CA VAL A 167 27.03 6.42 -11.56
C VAL A 167 28.10 5.54 -10.93
N LYS A 168 29.30 5.55 -11.52
CA LYS A 168 30.55 4.99 -10.96
C LYS A 168 30.50 3.49 -10.63
N SER A 169 30.66 2.68 -11.69
CA SER A 169 31.11 1.28 -11.64
C SER A 169 30.23 0.35 -10.79
N CYS A 170 29.14 -0.08 -11.43
CA CYS A 170 28.31 -1.24 -11.13
C CYS A 170 29.04 -2.34 -10.33
N PRO A 171 28.60 -2.80 -9.16
CA PRO A 171 29.26 -3.90 -8.44
C PRO A 171 29.34 -5.20 -9.26
N PHE A 172 28.53 -5.41 -10.30
CA PHE A 172 28.69 -6.54 -11.21
C PHE A 172 29.79 -6.28 -12.24
N HIS A 173 29.83 -5.11 -12.90
CA HIS A 173 30.98 -4.73 -13.73
C HIS A 173 32.24 -4.57 -12.90
N THR A 174 32.19 -4.10 -11.66
CA THR A 174 33.32 -4.02 -10.74
C THR A 174 33.74 -5.40 -10.27
N VAL A 175 32.83 -6.33 -9.97
CA VAL A 175 33.21 -7.72 -9.65
C VAL A 175 33.81 -8.41 -10.87
N THR A 176 33.20 -8.25 -12.05
CA THR A 176 33.70 -8.81 -13.30
C THR A 176 35.04 -8.18 -13.70
N LEU A 177 35.16 -6.86 -13.68
CA LEU A 177 36.36 -6.09 -14.03
C LEU A 177 37.45 -6.26 -12.97
N PHE A 178 37.11 -6.41 -11.69
CA PHE A 178 38.04 -6.81 -10.63
C PHE A 178 38.51 -8.26 -10.81
N ALA A 179 37.62 -9.19 -11.13
CA ALA A 179 37.99 -10.58 -11.43
C ALA A 179 38.89 -10.66 -12.66
N LEU A 180 38.60 -9.88 -13.71
CA LEU A 180 39.44 -9.74 -14.90
C LEU A 180 40.82 -9.17 -14.57
N HIS A 181 40.87 -8.06 -13.84
CA HIS A 181 42.12 -7.44 -13.43
C HIS A 181 42.95 -8.35 -12.52
N PHE A 182 42.30 -9.03 -11.57
CA PHE A 182 42.95 -9.96 -10.65
C PHE A 182 43.49 -11.19 -11.39
N ALA A 183 42.71 -11.76 -12.32
CA ALA A 183 43.15 -12.87 -13.15
C ALA A 183 44.31 -12.48 -14.07
N ALA A 184 44.27 -11.29 -14.69
CA ALA A 184 45.35 -10.74 -15.50
C ALA A 184 46.63 -10.53 -14.67
N CYS A 185 46.51 -10.00 -13.45
CA CYS A 185 47.67 -9.79 -12.58
C CYS A 185 48.27 -11.11 -12.09
N ILE A 186 47.44 -12.12 -11.78
CA ILE A 186 47.92 -13.45 -11.39
C ILE A 186 48.61 -14.14 -12.58
N SER A 187 48.04 -14.07 -13.79
CA SER A 187 48.65 -14.68 -14.98
C SER A 187 49.99 -14.03 -15.33
N LEU A 188 50.12 -12.72 -15.16
CA LEU A 188 51.40 -12.00 -15.28
C LEU A 188 52.38 -12.37 -14.18
N TRP A 189 51.93 -12.42 -12.93
CA TRP A 189 52.77 -12.79 -11.80
C TRP A 189 53.33 -14.20 -11.97
N MET A 190 52.51 -15.15 -12.44
CA MET A 190 52.99 -16.51 -12.76
C MET A 190 54.02 -16.50 -13.90
N ALA A 191 53.79 -15.72 -14.96
CA ALA A 191 54.72 -15.64 -16.09
C ALA A 191 56.07 -15.00 -15.69
N PHE A 192 56.06 -13.94 -14.87
CA PHE A 192 57.28 -13.25 -14.44
C PHE A 192 58.09 -14.03 -13.40
N ASN A 193 57.44 -14.83 -12.55
CA ASN A 193 58.11 -15.63 -11.52
C ASN A 193 58.47 -17.05 -11.99
N TYR A 194 58.13 -17.42 -13.23
CA TYR A 194 58.50 -18.71 -13.78
C TYR A 194 59.98 -18.75 -14.20
N LYS A 195 60.65 -19.88 -13.93
CA LYS A 195 62.10 -20.03 -14.14
C LYS A 195 62.52 -19.92 -15.60
N ILE A 196 61.69 -20.40 -16.54
CA ILE A 196 61.98 -20.43 -17.98
C ILE A 196 60.94 -19.57 -18.69
N LYS A 197 61.30 -18.32 -19.00
CA LYS A 197 60.32 -17.33 -19.48
C LYS A 197 59.70 -17.67 -20.84
N GLU A 198 60.42 -18.41 -21.69
CA GLU A 198 59.95 -18.85 -23.02
C GLU A 198 58.82 -19.89 -22.96
N LEU A 199 58.72 -20.64 -21.85
CA LEU A 199 57.69 -21.67 -21.62
C LEU A 199 56.50 -21.11 -20.82
N THR A 200 56.10 -19.88 -21.13
CA THR A 200 54.94 -19.22 -20.52
C THR A 200 53.92 -18.84 -21.58
N TRP A 201 52.68 -18.57 -21.16
CA TRP A 201 51.58 -18.17 -22.06
C TRP A 201 51.90 -16.95 -22.91
N ILE A 202 52.72 -16.01 -22.42
CA ILE A 202 53.12 -14.80 -23.14
C ILE A 202 54.52 -14.94 -23.78
N GLY A 203 55.46 -15.58 -23.11
CA GLY A 203 56.85 -15.70 -23.58
C GLY A 203 57.03 -16.63 -24.78
N SER A 204 56.05 -17.51 -25.04
CA SER A 204 56.02 -18.34 -26.25
C SER A 204 55.74 -17.53 -27.53
N GLN A 205 55.01 -16.41 -27.41
CA GLN A 205 54.63 -15.55 -28.54
C GLN A 205 55.50 -14.29 -28.64
N ILE A 206 55.99 -13.79 -27.49
CA ILE A 206 56.75 -12.54 -27.41
C ILE A 206 58.07 -12.82 -26.69
N HIS A 207 59.19 -12.76 -27.43
CA HIS A 207 60.53 -13.01 -26.86
C HIS A 207 61.09 -11.85 -26.01
N SER A 208 60.57 -10.62 -26.16
CA SER A 208 61.02 -9.45 -25.38
C SER A 208 59.97 -9.02 -24.35
N PHE A 209 60.32 -9.14 -23.07
CA PHE A 209 59.53 -8.62 -21.93
C PHE A 209 59.85 -7.14 -21.63
N GLU A 210 60.36 -6.37 -22.60
CA GLU A 210 60.82 -5.00 -22.36
C GLU A 210 59.66 -4.04 -22.10
N ASP A 211 58.57 -4.14 -22.88
CA ASP A 211 57.40 -3.28 -22.68
C ASP A 211 56.39 -3.91 -21.71
N ARG A 212 56.50 -3.50 -20.45
CA ARG A 212 55.60 -3.95 -19.38
C ARG A 212 54.15 -3.50 -19.58
N SER A 213 53.92 -2.37 -20.24
CA SER A 213 52.57 -1.86 -20.50
C SER A 213 51.84 -2.71 -21.54
N PHE A 214 52.59 -3.19 -22.52
CA PHE A 214 52.12 -4.15 -23.51
C PHE A 214 51.78 -5.50 -22.86
N CYS A 215 52.65 -6.03 -22.00
CA CYS A 215 52.35 -7.27 -21.26
C CYS A 215 51.05 -7.18 -20.45
N TYR A 216 50.82 -6.04 -19.77
CA TYR A 216 49.57 -5.81 -19.03
C TYR A 216 48.34 -5.81 -19.95
N THR A 217 48.45 -5.15 -21.11
CA THR A 217 47.40 -5.11 -22.12
C THR A 217 47.06 -6.50 -22.65
N CYS A 218 48.08 -7.34 -22.93
CA CYS A 218 47.89 -8.73 -23.36
C CYS A 218 47.22 -9.58 -22.28
N ALA A 219 47.58 -9.40 -20.99
CA ALA A 219 46.99 -10.15 -19.89
C ALA A 219 45.53 -9.79 -19.65
N VAL A 220 45.19 -8.50 -19.76
CA VAL A 220 43.80 -8.03 -19.69
C VAL A 220 43.01 -8.57 -20.87
N TYR A 221 43.57 -8.54 -22.08
CA TYR A 221 42.96 -9.11 -23.28
C TYR A 221 42.67 -10.61 -23.10
N TRP A 222 43.66 -11.41 -22.66
CA TRP A 222 43.49 -12.84 -22.37
C TRP A 222 42.40 -13.11 -21.32
N SER A 223 42.36 -12.29 -20.27
CA SER A 223 41.35 -12.43 -19.21
C SER A 223 39.94 -12.13 -19.74
N ILE A 224 39.79 -11.09 -20.58
CA ILE A 224 38.51 -10.70 -21.18
C ILE A 224 38.03 -11.76 -22.17
N THR A 225 38.89 -12.25 -23.06
CA THR A 225 38.51 -13.26 -24.07
C THR A 225 38.12 -14.59 -23.41
N THR A 226 38.77 -14.93 -22.29
CA THR A 226 38.45 -16.13 -21.48
C THR A 226 37.13 -15.95 -20.70
N LEU A 227 36.89 -14.80 -20.08
CA LEU A 227 35.63 -14.50 -19.39
C LEU A 227 34.45 -14.46 -20.36
N ALA A 228 34.64 -13.82 -21.52
CA ALA A 228 33.62 -13.74 -22.57
C ALA A 228 33.41 -15.07 -23.30
N THR A 229 34.17 -16.12 -22.95
CA THR A 229 34.11 -17.46 -23.56
C THR A 229 34.36 -17.46 -25.07
N VAL A 230 35.11 -16.47 -25.57
CA VAL A 230 35.46 -16.35 -27.00
C VAL A 230 36.63 -17.25 -27.35
N GLY A 231 37.71 -17.18 -26.56
CA GLY A 231 38.86 -18.10 -26.65
C GLY A 231 39.50 -18.22 -28.03
N TYR A 232 40.06 -17.12 -28.57
CA TYR A 232 40.71 -17.11 -29.89
C TYR A 232 41.88 -18.10 -30.03
N GLY A 233 42.52 -18.48 -28.92
CA GLY A 233 43.61 -19.46 -28.89
C GLY A 233 44.99 -18.90 -29.23
N ASP A 234 45.08 -17.58 -29.43
CA ASP A 234 46.30 -16.81 -29.64
C ASP A 234 47.19 -16.74 -28.40
N LEU A 235 46.57 -16.67 -27.22
CA LEU A 235 47.23 -16.69 -25.91
C LEU A 235 46.66 -17.85 -25.10
N HIS A 236 47.51 -18.83 -24.79
CA HIS A 236 47.12 -20.04 -24.08
C HIS A 236 48.18 -20.46 -23.06
N ALA A 237 47.74 -21.15 -22.01
CA ALA A 237 48.65 -21.73 -21.02
C ALA A 237 49.54 -22.82 -21.65
N THR A 238 50.85 -22.72 -21.47
CA THR A 238 51.82 -23.71 -21.95
C THR A 238 52.36 -24.57 -20.81
N ASN A 239 52.43 -24.01 -19.61
CA ASN A 239 52.89 -24.69 -18.40
C ASN A 239 51.74 -25.36 -17.64
N ILE A 240 52.00 -26.52 -17.02
CA ILE A 240 51.06 -27.24 -16.12
C ILE A 240 50.48 -26.30 -15.05
N GLY A 241 51.29 -25.41 -14.48
CA GLY A 241 50.83 -24.44 -13.48
C GLY A 241 49.82 -23.43 -14.05
N GLU A 242 50.08 -22.90 -15.24
CA GLU A 242 49.18 -21.98 -15.95
C GLU A 242 47.91 -22.70 -16.43
N MET A 243 48.02 -23.98 -16.83
CA MET A 243 46.89 -24.81 -17.23
C MET A 243 45.93 -25.04 -16.05
N LEU A 244 46.47 -25.38 -14.87
CA LEU A 244 45.66 -25.55 -13.65
C LEU A 244 44.95 -24.25 -13.25
N PHE A 245 45.65 -23.11 -13.33
CA PHE A 245 45.03 -21.81 -13.08
C PHE A 245 43.93 -21.49 -14.11
N SER A 246 44.17 -21.75 -15.38
CA SER A 246 43.20 -21.52 -16.47
C SER A 246 41.94 -22.37 -16.29
N ILE A 247 42.09 -23.64 -15.89
CA ILE A 247 40.96 -24.52 -15.55
C ILE A 247 40.14 -23.93 -14.40
N ALA A 248 40.81 -23.52 -13.31
CA ALA A 248 40.14 -22.92 -12.16
C ALA A 248 39.42 -21.62 -12.53
N PHE A 249 40.03 -20.77 -13.36
CA PHE A 249 39.45 -19.51 -13.81
C PHE A 249 38.25 -19.72 -14.74
N MET A 250 38.33 -20.69 -15.67
CA MET A 250 37.19 -21.04 -16.53
C MET A 250 35.98 -21.56 -15.72
N LEU A 251 36.21 -22.42 -14.71
CA LEU A 251 35.14 -22.88 -13.81
C LEU A 251 34.52 -21.73 -13.02
N PHE A 252 35.34 -20.80 -12.52
CA PHE A 252 34.87 -19.59 -11.86
C PHE A 252 34.02 -18.72 -12.81
N ASN A 253 34.47 -18.54 -14.05
CA ASN A 253 33.76 -17.74 -15.05
C ASN A 253 32.38 -18.33 -15.39
N MET A 254 32.25 -19.66 -15.48
CA MET A 254 30.94 -20.30 -15.66
C MET A 254 29.96 -19.96 -14.53
N GLY A 255 30.44 -20.02 -13.28
CA GLY A 255 29.63 -19.64 -12.11
C GLY A 255 29.26 -18.16 -12.11
N LEU A 256 30.22 -17.28 -12.42
CA LEU A 256 30.01 -15.83 -12.47
C LEU A 256 29.01 -15.44 -13.56
N THR A 257 29.15 -15.97 -14.78
CA THR A 257 28.24 -15.66 -15.90
C THR A 257 26.81 -16.15 -15.63
N SER A 258 26.65 -17.34 -15.07
CA SER A 258 25.33 -17.86 -14.65
C SER A 258 24.67 -16.97 -13.60
N TYR A 259 25.44 -16.53 -12.60
CA TYR A 259 24.97 -15.61 -11.56
C TYR A 259 24.54 -14.26 -12.14
N ILE A 260 25.31 -13.69 -13.07
CA ILE A 260 24.99 -12.41 -13.72
C ILE A 260 23.69 -12.54 -14.51
N ILE A 261 23.55 -13.57 -15.36
CA ILE A 261 22.35 -13.81 -16.16
C ILE A 261 21.12 -13.98 -15.24
N GLY A 262 21.22 -14.78 -14.17
CA GLY A 262 20.11 -14.97 -13.23
C GLY A 262 19.64 -13.67 -12.55
N ASN A 263 20.57 -12.78 -12.21
CA ASN A 263 20.22 -11.48 -11.63
C ASN A 263 19.59 -10.51 -12.63
N ILE A 264 20.04 -10.52 -13.89
CA ILE A 264 19.45 -9.73 -14.97
C ILE A 264 18.01 -10.18 -15.22
N THR A 265 17.76 -11.48 -15.31
CA THR A 265 16.39 -12.02 -15.47
C THR A 265 15.49 -11.59 -14.32
N ASN A 266 15.95 -11.67 -13.07
CA ASN A 266 15.20 -11.20 -11.90
C ASN A 266 14.94 -9.68 -11.90
N LEU A 267 15.72 -8.89 -12.64
CA LEU A 267 15.47 -7.46 -12.80
C LEU A 267 14.39 -7.21 -13.84
N VAL A 268 14.57 -7.78 -15.03
CA VAL A 268 13.64 -7.65 -16.16
C VAL A 268 12.24 -8.11 -15.77
N VAL A 269 12.12 -9.23 -15.04
CA VAL A 269 10.82 -9.76 -14.58
C VAL A 269 10.09 -8.77 -13.66
N ARG A 270 10.81 -8.06 -12.77
CA ARG A 270 10.18 -7.10 -11.86
C ARG A 270 9.75 -5.82 -12.57
N GLU A 271 10.58 -5.35 -13.50
CA GLU A 271 10.28 -4.15 -14.29
C GLU A 271 9.04 -4.36 -15.17
N THR A 272 8.96 -5.50 -15.85
CA THR A 272 7.85 -5.82 -16.75
C THR A 272 6.62 -6.34 -15.98
N SER A 273 6.67 -6.49 -14.65
CA SER A 273 5.60 -7.14 -13.87
C SER A 273 4.25 -6.43 -13.97
N ASN A 274 4.20 -5.10 -13.86
CA ASN A 274 2.95 -4.36 -13.98
C ASN A 274 2.39 -4.40 -15.41
N THR A 275 3.24 -4.27 -16.41
CA THR A 275 2.84 -4.38 -17.83
C THR A 275 2.32 -5.78 -18.14
N PHE A 276 2.97 -6.82 -17.60
CA PHE A 276 2.54 -8.20 -17.74
C PHE A 276 1.16 -8.41 -17.09
N LYS A 277 0.96 -8.00 -15.83
CA LYS A 277 -0.33 -8.10 -15.13
C LYS A 277 -1.45 -7.37 -15.88
N MET A 278 -1.18 -6.19 -16.42
CA MET A 278 -2.14 -5.44 -17.23
C MET A 278 -2.52 -6.21 -18.49
N ARG A 279 -1.53 -6.67 -19.28
CA ARG A 279 -1.78 -7.42 -20.52
C ARG A 279 -2.51 -8.73 -20.27
N ASP A 280 -2.12 -9.46 -19.23
CA ASP A 280 -2.75 -10.70 -18.79
C ASP A 280 -4.22 -10.48 -18.37
N MET A 281 -4.52 -9.40 -17.63
CA MET A 281 -5.91 -9.07 -17.28
C MET A 281 -6.73 -8.66 -18.51
N VAL A 282 -6.17 -7.85 -19.41
CA VAL A 282 -6.83 -7.44 -20.66
C VAL A 282 -7.17 -8.67 -21.52
N GLN A 283 -6.24 -9.62 -21.63
CA GLN A 283 -6.46 -10.87 -22.36
C GLN A 283 -7.61 -11.68 -21.75
N ARG A 284 -7.60 -11.92 -20.44
CA ARG A 284 -8.68 -12.65 -19.75
C ARG A 284 -10.05 -12.01 -19.92
N VAL A 285 -10.12 -10.68 -19.82
CA VAL A 285 -11.38 -9.95 -20.01
C VAL A 285 -11.87 -10.06 -21.45
N SER A 286 -10.96 -9.96 -22.42
CA SER A 286 -11.30 -10.14 -23.84
C SER A 286 -11.81 -11.55 -24.13
N GLU A 287 -11.13 -12.57 -23.62
CA GLU A 287 -11.54 -13.98 -23.75
C GLU A 287 -12.92 -14.21 -23.15
N PHE A 288 -13.15 -13.75 -21.92
CA PHE A 288 -14.45 -13.82 -21.26
C PHE A 288 -15.57 -13.15 -22.08
N GLY A 289 -15.30 -11.97 -22.65
CA GLY A 289 -16.26 -11.27 -23.50
C GLY A 289 -16.60 -12.05 -24.78
N SER A 290 -15.59 -12.65 -25.43
CA SER A 290 -15.79 -13.46 -26.64
C SER A 290 -16.50 -14.79 -26.37
N MET A 291 -16.13 -15.49 -25.29
CA MET A 291 -16.72 -16.79 -24.94
C MET A 291 -18.21 -16.67 -24.64
N ASN A 292 -18.61 -15.56 -24.03
CA ASN A 292 -20.01 -15.28 -23.68
C ASN A 292 -20.75 -14.47 -24.75
N GLN A 293 -20.15 -14.23 -25.92
CA GLN A 293 -20.76 -13.50 -27.04
C GLN A 293 -21.36 -12.14 -26.61
N LEU A 294 -20.63 -11.42 -25.74
CA LEU A 294 -21.10 -10.13 -25.24
C LEU A 294 -21.15 -9.09 -26.37
N PRO A 295 -22.12 -8.15 -26.35
CA PRO A 295 -22.17 -7.05 -27.28
C PRO A 295 -20.89 -6.23 -27.28
N GLU A 296 -20.50 -5.70 -28.44
CA GLU A 296 -19.24 -4.98 -28.62
C GLU A 296 -19.09 -3.80 -27.67
N ALA A 297 -20.15 -3.02 -27.47
CA ALA A 297 -20.18 -1.90 -26.54
C ALA A 297 -19.82 -2.30 -25.09
N MET A 298 -20.32 -3.45 -24.62
CA MET A 298 -20.04 -3.95 -23.27
C MET A 298 -18.58 -4.42 -23.17
N ARG A 299 -18.07 -5.10 -24.21
CA ARG A 299 -16.68 -5.54 -24.28
C ARG A 299 -15.71 -4.35 -24.27
N GLU A 300 -16.01 -3.30 -25.03
CA GLU A 300 -15.22 -2.06 -25.02
C GLU A 300 -15.22 -1.38 -23.66
N GLN A 301 -16.39 -1.29 -23.00
CA GLN A 301 -16.48 -0.77 -21.62
C GLN A 301 -15.67 -1.60 -20.63
N MET A 302 -15.73 -2.93 -20.72
CA MET A 302 -14.93 -3.84 -19.88
C MET A 302 -13.43 -3.60 -20.09
N LEU A 303 -12.95 -3.52 -21.33
CA LEU A 303 -11.54 -3.27 -21.63
C LEU A 303 -11.08 -1.88 -21.16
N ALA A 304 -11.89 -0.85 -21.41
CA ALA A 304 -11.59 0.52 -20.98
C ALA A 304 -11.49 0.62 -19.44
N SER A 305 -12.38 -0.06 -18.71
CA SER A 305 -12.35 -0.09 -17.24
C SER A 305 -11.06 -0.73 -16.70
N VAL A 306 -10.62 -1.84 -17.28
CA VAL A 306 -9.39 -2.52 -16.89
C VAL A 306 -8.17 -1.67 -17.21
N GLN A 307 -8.10 -1.10 -18.42
CA GLN A 307 -6.99 -0.24 -18.82
C GLN A 307 -6.88 1.00 -17.93
N LEU A 308 -8.01 1.62 -17.60
CA LEU A 308 -8.03 2.76 -16.68
C LEU A 308 -7.52 2.35 -15.29
N ARG A 309 -7.97 1.22 -14.74
CA ARG A 309 -7.52 0.73 -13.43
C ARG A 309 -6.00 0.58 -13.33
N PHE A 310 -5.34 0.10 -14.39
CA PHE A 310 -3.87 -0.01 -14.42
C PHE A 310 -3.17 1.32 -14.72
N ARG A 311 -3.82 2.23 -15.46
CA ARG A 311 -3.26 3.56 -15.78
C ARG A 311 -3.31 4.52 -14.59
N THR A 312 -4.35 4.43 -13.77
CA THR A 312 -4.63 5.44 -12.72
C THR A 312 -3.92 5.16 -11.40
N GLU A 313 -2.96 4.23 -11.35
CA GLU A 313 -2.28 3.77 -10.12
C GLU A 313 -3.25 3.40 -8.96
N GLU A 314 -4.54 3.19 -9.26
CA GLU A 314 -5.61 3.03 -8.27
C GLU A 314 -5.35 1.83 -7.36
N GLN A 315 -4.86 0.74 -7.95
CA GLN A 315 -4.47 -0.45 -7.21
C GLN A 315 -3.28 -0.17 -6.28
N LEU A 316 -2.28 0.61 -6.73
CA LEU A 316 -1.12 0.96 -5.93
C LEU A 316 -1.53 1.88 -4.76
N GLN A 317 -2.39 2.87 -5.00
CA GLN A 317 -2.85 3.77 -3.96
C GLN A 317 -3.67 3.05 -2.88
N GLN A 318 -4.61 2.17 -3.26
CA GLN A 318 -5.39 1.43 -2.26
C GLN A 318 -4.55 0.38 -1.51
N GLU A 319 -3.66 -0.33 -2.19
CA GLU A 319 -2.76 -1.32 -1.57
C GLU A 319 -1.82 -0.63 -0.58
N VAL A 320 -1.16 0.46 -0.99
CA VAL A 320 -0.28 1.26 -0.12
C VAL A 320 -1.05 1.84 1.07
N LEU A 321 -2.24 2.42 0.85
CA LEU A 321 -3.05 2.95 1.96
C LEU A 321 -3.49 1.84 2.93
N SER A 322 -3.73 0.61 2.44
CA SER A 322 -4.13 -0.53 3.28
C SER A 322 -2.99 -1.05 4.16
N GLU A 323 -1.73 -0.95 3.71
CA GLU A 323 -0.55 -1.33 4.49
C GLU A 323 -0.20 -0.31 5.59
N LEU A 324 -0.66 0.94 5.44
CA LEU A 324 -0.38 1.99 6.41
C LEU A 324 -1.20 1.81 7.72
N PRO A 325 -0.58 2.05 8.89
CA PRO A 325 -1.30 2.09 10.15
C PRO A 325 -2.47 3.07 10.13
N LYS A 326 -3.57 2.73 10.82
CA LYS A 326 -4.83 3.50 10.84
C LYS A 326 -4.64 5.00 11.07
N ALA A 327 -3.75 5.40 11.98
CA ALA A 327 -3.49 6.80 12.29
C ALA A 327 -2.86 7.57 11.12
N VAL A 328 -1.89 6.97 10.43
CA VAL A 328 -1.21 7.57 9.26
C VAL A 328 -2.16 7.64 8.08
N ARG A 329 -2.86 6.55 7.78
CA ARG A 329 -3.90 6.51 6.74
C ARG A 329 -4.96 7.58 7.00
N SER A 330 -5.48 7.70 8.23
CA SER A 330 -6.47 8.72 8.58
C SER A 330 -5.94 10.14 8.35
N GLY A 331 -4.68 10.41 8.70
CA GLY A 331 -4.01 11.68 8.42
C GLY A 331 -3.94 12.01 6.92
N VAL A 332 -3.55 11.03 6.09
CA VAL A 332 -3.48 11.18 4.63
C VAL A 332 -4.88 11.40 4.03
N MET A 333 -5.86 10.58 4.40
CA MET A 333 -7.24 10.69 3.92
C MET A 333 -7.86 12.05 4.30
N LYS A 334 -7.63 12.51 5.54
CA LYS A 334 -8.04 13.84 5.99
C LYS A 334 -7.44 14.93 5.10
N HIS A 335 -6.15 14.86 4.79
CA HIS A 335 -5.50 15.87 3.96
C HIS A 335 -6.04 15.88 2.52
N LEU A 336 -6.29 14.70 1.94
CA LEU A 336 -6.71 14.58 0.55
C LEU A 336 -8.19 14.93 0.32
N PHE A 337 -9.09 14.46 1.20
CA PHE A 337 -10.53 14.43 0.90
C PHE A 337 -11.40 15.28 1.83
N LYS A 338 -10.88 15.78 2.95
CA LYS A 338 -11.69 16.56 3.92
C LYS A 338 -12.42 17.74 3.27
N SER A 339 -11.71 18.55 2.48
CA SER A 339 -12.29 19.73 1.84
C SER A 339 -13.41 19.37 0.85
N ALA A 340 -13.30 18.23 0.17
CA ALA A 340 -14.34 17.76 -0.75
C ALA A 340 -15.60 17.33 0.02
N VAL A 341 -15.44 16.60 1.12
CA VAL A 341 -16.57 16.15 1.95
C VAL A 341 -17.28 17.32 2.65
N GLU A 342 -16.53 18.29 3.19
CA GLU A 342 -17.09 19.50 3.81
C GLU A 342 -17.91 20.35 2.84
N SER A 343 -17.56 20.34 1.56
CA SER A 343 -18.27 21.14 0.54
C SER A 343 -19.61 20.53 0.10
N CYS A 344 -19.85 19.26 0.42
CA CYS A 344 -21.09 18.57 0.07
C CYS A 344 -22.25 19.04 0.93
N TYR A 345 -23.42 19.21 0.32
CA TYR A 345 -24.61 19.74 0.98
C TYR A 345 -25.05 18.92 2.21
N LEU A 346 -24.85 17.60 2.21
CA LEU A 346 -25.25 16.70 3.30
C LEU A 346 -24.40 16.86 4.57
N PHE A 347 -23.17 17.37 4.44
CA PHE A 347 -22.21 17.46 5.54
C PHE A 347 -21.95 18.90 6.00
N GLN A 348 -22.73 19.87 5.49
CA GLN A 348 -22.70 21.25 5.97
C GLN A 348 -23.21 21.32 7.42
N GLY A 349 -22.46 21.96 8.32
CA GLY A 349 -22.81 22.08 9.74
C GLY A 349 -22.39 20.89 10.61
N VAL A 350 -21.90 19.80 10.02
CA VAL A 350 -21.44 18.62 10.76
C VAL A 350 -20.10 18.89 11.46
N SER A 351 -19.94 18.31 12.65
CA SER A 351 -18.69 18.44 13.42
C SER A 351 -17.45 17.90 12.68
N ASP A 352 -16.31 18.60 12.75
CA ASP A 352 -15.05 18.18 12.12
C ASP A 352 -14.60 16.78 12.58
N SER A 353 -14.91 16.41 13.83
CA SER A 353 -14.59 15.10 14.38
C SER A 353 -15.32 13.97 13.65
N LEU A 354 -16.59 14.17 13.28
CA LEU A 354 -17.36 13.19 12.52
C LEU A 354 -16.87 13.10 11.06
N ILE A 355 -16.56 14.23 10.42
CA ILE A 355 -16.04 14.28 9.06
C ILE A 355 -14.71 13.52 8.97
N VAL A 356 -13.80 13.71 9.93
CA VAL A 356 -12.52 13.00 9.96
C VAL A 356 -12.72 11.49 10.15
N GLN A 357 -13.67 11.06 10.98
CA GLN A 357 -14.00 9.64 11.13
C GLN A 357 -14.57 9.06 9.84
N LEU A 358 -15.45 9.80 9.17
CA LEU A 358 -16.08 9.39 7.91
C LEU A 358 -15.06 9.26 6.77
N VAL A 359 -14.24 10.30 6.57
CA VAL A 359 -13.17 10.35 5.56
C VAL A 359 -12.17 9.20 5.74
N SER A 360 -11.91 8.76 6.97
CA SER A 360 -11.01 7.63 7.24
C SER A 360 -11.56 6.26 6.81
N LYS A 361 -12.87 6.14 6.60
CA LYS A 361 -13.56 4.92 6.16
C LYS A 361 -13.86 4.90 4.66
N MET A 362 -13.89 6.07 4.03
CA MET A 362 -14.18 6.25 2.61
C MET A 362 -13.10 5.65 1.69
N LYS A 363 -13.48 5.26 0.46
CA LYS A 363 -12.56 4.70 -0.54
C LYS A 363 -12.61 5.50 -1.83
N ALA A 364 -11.44 5.86 -2.35
CA ALA A 364 -11.34 6.55 -3.64
C ALA A 364 -11.45 5.55 -4.80
N LYS A 365 -12.25 5.89 -5.82
CA LYS A 365 -12.45 5.11 -7.06
C LYS A 365 -12.45 5.99 -8.30
N PHE A 366 -12.06 5.43 -9.45
CA PHE A 366 -12.13 6.10 -10.75
C PHE A 366 -13.09 5.39 -11.71
N PHE A 367 -13.87 6.16 -12.46
CA PHE A 367 -14.70 5.62 -13.54
C PHE A 367 -14.31 6.23 -14.90
N PRO A 368 -14.24 5.41 -15.97
CA PRO A 368 -13.99 5.91 -17.32
C PRO A 368 -15.17 6.75 -17.82
N PRO A 369 -15.00 7.58 -18.86
CA PRO A 369 -16.12 8.30 -19.47
C PRO A 369 -17.17 7.33 -20.04
N LYS A 370 -18.45 7.75 -20.01
CA LYS A 370 -19.64 6.99 -20.43
C LYS A 370 -19.87 5.70 -19.65
N ALA A 371 -19.31 5.59 -18.44
CA ALA A 371 -19.57 4.47 -17.56
C ALA A 371 -20.80 4.77 -16.70
N ASN A 372 -21.72 3.81 -16.65
CA ASN A 372 -22.83 3.86 -15.71
C ASN A 372 -22.30 3.50 -14.32
N VAL A 373 -22.34 4.47 -13.40
CA VAL A 373 -21.89 4.34 -12.01
C VAL A 373 -23.00 3.74 -11.15
N ILE A 374 -24.23 4.16 -11.39
CA ILE A 374 -25.45 3.70 -10.71
C ILE A 374 -26.52 3.49 -11.78
N LEU A 375 -27.28 2.42 -11.70
CA LEU A 375 -28.40 2.17 -12.62
C LEU A 375 -29.75 2.58 -12.00
N GLU A 376 -30.66 3.05 -12.84
CA GLU A 376 -32.06 3.29 -12.47
C GLU A 376 -32.70 1.98 -11.96
N ASN A 377 -33.53 2.09 -10.93
CA ASN A 377 -34.16 0.98 -10.19
C ASN A 377 -33.19 0.02 -9.46
N GLU A 378 -31.90 0.36 -9.36
CA GLU A 378 -30.95 -0.39 -8.54
C GLU A 378 -31.09 -0.03 -7.06
N THR A 379 -31.01 -1.03 -6.18
CA THR A 379 -30.93 -0.82 -4.73
C THR A 379 -29.51 -0.38 -4.36
N SER A 380 -29.29 0.92 -4.27
CA SER A 380 -27.97 1.43 -3.88
C SER A 380 -27.66 1.18 -2.42
N THR A 381 -26.46 0.66 -2.17
CA THR A 381 -25.93 0.45 -0.82
C THR A 381 -24.92 1.52 -0.41
N ASP A 382 -24.38 2.26 -1.38
CA ASP A 382 -23.30 3.23 -1.20
C ASP A 382 -23.68 4.58 -1.83
N CYS A 383 -23.21 5.68 -1.24
CA CYS A 383 -23.30 7.02 -1.83
C CYS A 383 -21.93 7.49 -2.30
N TYR A 384 -21.91 8.28 -3.37
CA TYR A 384 -20.69 8.71 -4.05
C TYR A 384 -20.53 10.22 -3.98
N ILE A 385 -19.35 10.67 -3.59
CA ILE A 385 -18.98 12.09 -3.61
C ILE A 385 -18.05 12.32 -4.80
N ILE A 386 -18.37 13.29 -5.64
CA ILE A 386 -17.61 13.62 -6.84
C ILE A 386 -16.49 14.58 -6.47
N ILE A 387 -15.23 14.16 -6.60
CA ILE A 387 -14.07 15.00 -6.29
C ILE A 387 -13.66 15.82 -7.52
N SER A 388 -13.60 15.17 -8.67
CA SER A 388 -13.18 15.76 -9.94
C SER A 388 -13.88 15.03 -11.09
N GLY A 389 -14.26 15.76 -12.13
CA GLY A 389 -15.03 15.25 -13.26
C GLY A 389 -16.47 15.75 -13.24
N GLU A 390 -17.32 15.10 -14.03
CA GLU A 390 -18.72 15.47 -14.23
C GLU A 390 -19.53 14.21 -14.49
N VAL A 391 -20.72 14.15 -13.91
CA VAL A 391 -21.70 13.10 -14.17
C VAL A 391 -23.01 13.69 -14.63
N GLU A 392 -23.77 12.89 -15.34
CA GLU A 392 -25.13 13.18 -15.75
C GLU A 392 -26.09 12.13 -15.18
N ALA A 393 -27.22 12.61 -14.68
CA ALA A 393 -28.35 11.81 -14.26
C ALA A 393 -29.30 11.68 -15.45
N LEU A 394 -29.60 10.43 -15.81
CA LEU A 394 -30.44 10.04 -16.92
C LEU A 394 -31.66 9.28 -16.36
N THR A 395 -32.82 9.47 -16.97
CA THR A 395 -34.02 8.66 -16.70
C THR A 395 -34.46 7.99 -17.99
N THR A 396 -34.92 6.75 -17.89
CA THR A 396 -35.42 5.99 -19.04
C THR A 396 -36.89 6.29 -19.22
N LEU A 397 -37.26 6.91 -20.35
CA LEU A 397 -38.65 7.16 -20.70
C LEU A 397 -39.36 5.84 -21.10
N ALA A 398 -40.69 5.84 -21.09
CA ALA A 398 -41.50 4.65 -21.41
C ALA A 398 -41.29 4.13 -22.86
N ASP A 399 -40.73 4.95 -23.74
CA ASP A 399 -40.33 4.60 -25.11
C ASP A 399 -38.92 3.97 -25.20
N GLY A 400 -38.22 3.83 -24.07
CA GLY A 400 -36.85 3.32 -23.99
C GLY A 400 -35.77 4.36 -24.29
N THR A 401 -36.13 5.63 -24.49
CA THR A 401 -35.15 6.70 -24.72
C THR A 401 -34.62 7.27 -23.40
N GLU A 402 -33.29 7.50 -23.34
CA GLU A 402 -32.67 8.13 -22.18
C GLU A 402 -32.83 9.65 -22.24
N LYS A 403 -33.49 10.23 -21.23
CA LYS A 403 -33.62 11.68 -21.08
C LYS A 403 -32.64 12.19 -20.03
N HIS A 404 -31.86 13.21 -20.40
CA HIS A 404 -31.00 13.91 -19.46
C HIS A 404 -31.83 14.71 -18.46
N VAL A 405 -31.66 14.39 -17.17
CA VAL A 405 -32.31 15.09 -16.06
C VAL A 405 -31.41 16.21 -15.56
N LYS A 406 -30.23 15.86 -15.06
CA LYS A 406 -29.38 16.82 -14.34
C LYS A 406 -27.90 16.51 -14.48
N ARG A 407 -27.10 17.56 -14.53
CA ARG A 407 -25.65 17.49 -14.48
C ARG A 407 -25.16 17.73 -13.06
N ILE A 408 -24.27 16.88 -12.59
CA ILE A 408 -23.64 16.99 -11.28
C ILE A 408 -22.14 17.17 -11.48
N GLY A 409 -21.65 18.34 -11.08
CA GLY A 409 -20.25 18.72 -11.19
C GLY A 409 -19.40 18.26 -9.99
N PRO A 410 -18.14 18.72 -9.92
CA PRO A 410 -17.28 18.50 -8.77
C PRO A 410 -17.93 19.02 -7.49
N ARG A 411 -17.70 18.32 -6.36
CA ARG A 411 -18.30 18.59 -5.04
C ARG A 411 -19.79 18.29 -4.93
N GLY A 412 -20.37 17.69 -5.97
CA GLY A 412 -21.70 17.10 -5.91
C GLY A 412 -21.69 15.69 -5.31
N MET A 413 -22.89 15.21 -4.97
CA MET A 413 -23.13 13.85 -4.50
C MET A 413 -24.05 13.12 -5.48
N ALA A 414 -23.94 11.79 -5.52
CA ALA A 414 -24.84 10.90 -6.24
C ALA A 414 -25.14 9.64 -5.43
N GLY A 415 -26.36 9.12 -5.57
CA GLY A 415 -26.80 7.88 -4.94
C GLY A 415 -27.34 8.03 -3.51
N GLU A 416 -27.29 9.24 -2.93
CA GLU A 416 -27.73 9.51 -1.57
C GLU A 416 -29.23 9.33 -1.35
N ILE A 417 -30.05 9.52 -2.38
CA ILE A 417 -31.51 9.35 -2.30
C ILE A 417 -31.84 7.88 -1.98
N GLY A 418 -31.31 6.94 -2.76
CA GLY A 418 -31.54 5.51 -2.50
C GLY A 418 -31.01 5.05 -1.14
N VAL A 419 -29.89 5.62 -0.69
CA VAL A 419 -29.27 5.32 0.61
C VAL A 419 -30.08 5.87 1.79
N MET A 420 -30.52 7.13 1.73
CA MET A 420 -31.22 7.79 2.84
C MET A 420 -32.68 7.32 2.98
N PHE A 421 -33.37 7.14 1.86
CA PHE A 421 -34.78 6.77 1.84
C PHE A 421 -35.01 5.27 1.70
N SER A 422 -33.96 4.47 1.55
CA SER A 422 -34.05 3.02 1.29
C SER A 422 -34.94 2.67 0.11
N ILE A 423 -34.94 3.53 -0.92
CA ILE A 423 -35.70 3.36 -2.16
C ILE A 423 -34.77 2.96 -3.32
N PRO A 424 -35.28 2.28 -4.37
CA PRO A 424 -34.54 2.11 -5.61
C PRO A 424 -34.13 3.45 -6.21
N GLN A 425 -32.99 3.48 -6.91
CA GLN A 425 -32.48 4.72 -7.48
C GLN A 425 -33.41 5.25 -8.58
N PRO A 426 -33.82 6.53 -8.51
CA PRO A 426 -34.73 7.10 -9.50
C PRO A 426 -34.03 7.45 -10.82
N PHE A 427 -32.69 7.51 -10.86
CA PHE A 427 -31.93 7.94 -12.04
C PHE A 427 -30.72 7.03 -12.25
N THR A 428 -30.39 6.79 -13.51
CA THR A 428 -29.09 6.25 -13.93
C THR A 428 -28.05 7.36 -13.85
N ILE A 429 -26.92 7.11 -13.20
CA ILE A 429 -25.82 8.07 -13.09
C ILE A 429 -24.70 7.62 -14.02
N GLN A 430 -24.44 8.42 -15.05
CA GLN A 430 -23.40 8.16 -16.04
C GLN A 430 -22.26 9.18 -15.93
N SER A 431 -21.02 8.72 -16.00
CA SER A 431 -19.86 9.60 -16.06
C SER A 431 -19.73 10.23 -17.45
N ARG A 432 -19.46 11.52 -17.54
CA ARG A 432 -19.22 12.18 -18.84
C ARG A 432 -17.75 12.24 -19.22
N ARG A 433 -16.90 12.34 -18.20
CA ARG A 433 -15.42 12.38 -18.30
C ARG A 433 -14.84 11.36 -17.34
N LEU A 434 -13.51 11.21 -17.34
CA LEU A 434 -12.82 10.49 -16.27
C LEU A 434 -13.17 11.19 -14.94
N THR A 435 -13.92 10.50 -14.09
CA THR A 435 -14.44 11.07 -12.85
C THR A 435 -13.87 10.31 -11.65
N HIS A 436 -13.40 11.07 -10.67
CA HIS A 436 -12.84 10.61 -9.41
C HIS A 436 -13.91 10.72 -8.33
N TYR A 437 -14.25 9.58 -7.71
CA TYR A 437 -15.29 9.49 -6.70
C TYR A 437 -14.72 9.01 -5.39
N LEU A 438 -15.42 9.40 -4.33
CA LEU A 438 -15.25 8.84 -3.01
C LEU A 438 -16.48 8.01 -2.69
N GLU A 439 -16.29 6.70 -2.59
CA GLU A 439 -17.30 5.76 -2.11
C GLU A 439 -17.42 5.92 -0.59
N SER A 440 -18.61 6.33 -0.15
CA SER A 440 -19.00 6.48 1.25
C SER A 440 -19.81 5.28 1.72
N LEU A 441 -19.92 5.12 3.05
CA LEU A 441 -20.34 3.92 3.75
C LEU A 441 -21.53 3.16 3.12
N LYS A 442 -21.35 1.83 3.09
CA LYS A 442 -22.43 0.85 3.07
C LYS A 442 -23.43 1.13 4.18
N VAL A 443 -24.71 1.10 3.85
CA VAL A 443 -25.84 1.09 4.80
C VAL A 443 -25.77 -0.16 5.68
N GLN A 444 -24.88 -0.16 6.67
CA GLN A 444 -24.81 -1.21 7.69
C GLN A 444 -24.60 -0.70 9.13
N THR A 445 -24.54 0.61 9.38
CA THR A 445 -24.28 1.07 10.76
C THR A 445 -25.05 2.31 11.16
N LYS A 446 -25.40 2.33 12.45
CA LYS A 446 -26.06 3.34 13.30
C LYS A 446 -25.64 4.81 13.09
N GLU A 447 -24.65 5.09 12.25
CA GLU A 447 -24.13 6.42 11.90
C GLU A 447 -25.08 7.17 10.94
N VAL A 448 -25.81 6.48 10.05
CA VAL A 448 -26.84 7.11 9.18
C VAL A 448 -28.05 7.57 10.00
N ALA A 449 -28.45 6.81 11.02
CA ALA A 449 -29.50 7.23 11.96
C ALA A 449 -29.09 8.46 12.78
N PHE A 450 -27.80 8.64 13.06
CA PHE A 450 -27.27 9.84 13.70
C PHE A 450 -27.28 11.06 12.76
N VAL A 451 -26.86 10.89 11.50
CA VAL A 451 -26.93 11.97 10.49
C VAL A 451 -28.39 12.33 10.20
N SER A 452 -29.27 11.35 10.05
CA SER A 452 -30.73 11.54 9.90
C SER A 452 -31.34 12.24 11.13
N GLY A 453 -30.99 11.82 12.35
CA GLY A 453 -31.43 12.47 13.58
C GLY A 453 -30.90 13.89 13.77
N HIS A 454 -29.69 14.19 13.27
CA HIS A 454 -29.11 15.53 13.29
C HIS A 454 -29.79 16.46 12.27
N LEU A 455 -30.06 15.95 11.06
CA LEU A 455 -30.82 16.66 10.02
C LEU A 455 -32.29 16.93 10.42
N CYS A 456 -32.88 16.07 11.26
CA CYS A 456 -34.23 16.27 11.79
C CYS A 456 -34.31 17.24 12.98
N ASN A 457 -33.20 17.47 13.71
CA ASN A 457 -33.18 18.33 14.90
C ASN A 457 -32.81 19.79 14.60
N GLU A 458 -32.12 20.09 13.50
CA GLU A 458 -31.86 21.46 13.05
C GLU A 458 -32.93 21.92 12.05
N ASN A 459 -33.89 22.74 12.53
CA ASN A 459 -34.93 23.46 11.79
C ASN A 459 -34.85 23.36 10.24
N SER A 460 -35.55 22.37 9.68
CA SER A 460 -36.21 22.27 8.36
C SER A 460 -35.59 22.89 7.10
N THR A 461 -34.33 23.33 7.09
CA THR A 461 -33.74 24.10 5.98
C THR A 461 -32.89 23.24 5.05
N VAL A 462 -32.30 22.14 5.55
CA VAL A 462 -31.48 21.24 4.72
C VAL A 462 -32.35 20.27 3.92
N LEU A 463 -33.35 19.66 4.55
CA LEU A 463 -34.35 18.84 3.85
C LEU A 463 -35.19 19.72 2.91
N GLY A 464 -35.56 20.93 3.37
CA GLY A 464 -36.22 21.96 2.58
C GLY A 464 -35.44 22.34 1.31
N ARG A 465 -34.12 22.56 1.41
CA ARG A 465 -33.27 22.80 0.22
C ARG A 465 -33.10 21.57 -0.66
N ALA A 466 -33.00 20.37 -0.09
CA ALA A 466 -32.91 19.14 -0.87
C ALA A 466 -34.21 18.89 -1.67
N THR A 467 -35.36 19.26 -1.11
CA THR A 467 -36.65 19.25 -1.79
C THR A 467 -36.86 20.47 -2.71
N GLU A 468 -36.41 21.68 -2.36
CA GLU A 468 -36.52 22.88 -3.22
C GLU A 468 -35.67 22.73 -4.48
N PHE A 469 -34.49 22.11 -4.39
CA PHE A 469 -33.69 21.73 -5.57
C PHE A 469 -34.37 20.66 -6.44
N ALA A 470 -35.35 19.93 -5.90
CA ALA A 470 -36.17 18.96 -6.64
C ALA A 470 -37.52 19.55 -7.11
N VAL A 471 -37.98 20.66 -6.52
CA VAL A 471 -39.29 21.25 -6.77
C VAL A 471 -39.25 22.39 -7.79
N ASP A 472 -38.12 23.11 -7.93
CA ASP A 472 -38.05 24.27 -8.85
C ASP A 472 -38.08 23.89 -10.36
N GLU A 473 -37.95 22.59 -10.70
CA GLU A 473 -38.08 22.09 -12.09
C GLU A 473 -39.38 21.29 -12.35
N SER A 474 -40.28 21.18 -11.37
CA SER A 474 -41.59 20.54 -11.53
C SER A 474 -42.67 21.59 -11.84
N LYS A 475 -42.61 22.22 -13.02
CA LYS A 475 -43.78 22.96 -13.55
C LYS A 475 -44.69 22.12 -14.42
N ASP A 476 -44.32 20.87 -14.74
CA ASP A 476 -45.19 19.93 -15.44
C ASP A 476 -45.01 18.51 -14.87
N ALA A 477 -45.70 18.22 -13.76
CA ALA A 477 -46.25 16.91 -13.43
C ALA A 477 -46.82 16.92 -12.01
N THR A 478 -48.14 17.05 -11.89
CA THR A 478 -48.88 16.78 -10.65
C THR A 478 -48.78 15.30 -10.27
N HIS A 479 -47.77 14.94 -9.49
CA HIS A 479 -47.85 13.82 -8.57
C HIS A 479 -47.41 14.31 -7.18
N LYS A 480 -48.41 14.60 -6.34
CA LYS A 480 -48.19 14.86 -4.91
C LYS A 480 -47.55 13.62 -4.30
N LEU A 481 -46.27 13.70 -3.92
CA LEU A 481 -45.64 12.75 -3.01
C LEU A 481 -46.37 12.84 -1.67
N LEU A 482 -47.20 11.84 -1.38
CA LEU A 482 -47.75 11.62 -0.04
C LEU A 482 -46.62 11.16 0.89
N PRO A 483 -46.55 11.67 2.14
CA PRO A 483 -45.57 11.20 3.10
C PRO A 483 -45.80 9.71 3.39
N CYS A 484 -44.78 8.89 3.18
CA CYS A 484 -44.81 7.45 3.44
C CYS A 484 -44.92 7.23 4.96
N LYS A 485 -46.11 6.88 5.46
CA LYS A 485 -46.29 6.35 6.82
C LYS A 485 -45.68 4.94 6.83
N GLU A 486 -44.78 4.65 7.77
CA GLU A 486 -44.25 3.29 7.94
C GLU A 486 -45.40 2.29 8.17
N PRO A 487 -45.41 1.10 7.53
CA PRO A 487 -46.49 0.14 7.69
C PRO A 487 -46.45 -0.47 9.10
N LYS A 488 -47.52 -0.26 9.88
CA LYS A 488 -47.68 -0.80 11.24
C LYS A 488 -47.94 -2.32 11.16
N ARG A 489 -47.32 -3.12 12.03
CA ARG A 489 -47.52 -4.57 12.19
C ARG A 489 -48.35 -4.83 13.43
N VAL A 490 -49.37 -5.67 13.33
CA VAL A 490 -50.27 -5.98 14.46
C VAL A 490 -50.52 -7.48 14.55
N VAL A 491 -50.82 -7.97 15.74
CA VAL A 491 -51.11 -9.39 16.00
C VAL A 491 -52.61 -9.56 16.21
N ILE A 492 -53.25 -10.36 15.36
CA ILE A 492 -54.69 -10.60 15.44
C ILE A 492 -55.01 -11.96 16.09
N HIS A 493 -56.03 -11.97 16.95
CA HIS A 493 -56.50 -13.14 17.72
C HIS A 493 -57.98 -13.40 17.46
N GLU A 494 -58.39 -14.68 17.48
CA GLU A 494 -59.78 -15.08 17.19
C GLU A 494 -60.75 -14.74 18.34
N GLN A 495 -60.33 -14.81 19.61
CA GLN A 495 -61.18 -14.56 20.78
C GLN A 495 -60.37 -13.99 21.96
N LEU A 496 -61.00 -13.15 22.77
CA LEU A 496 -60.45 -12.63 24.03
C LEU A 496 -60.30 -13.77 25.05
N PRO A 497 -59.19 -13.85 25.82
CA PRO A 497 -59.05 -14.88 26.84
C PRO A 497 -60.11 -14.74 27.95
N ASN A 498 -60.88 -15.80 28.23
CA ASN A 498 -61.85 -15.83 29.32
C ASN A 498 -61.15 -15.77 30.68
N GLU A 499 -61.65 -14.92 31.59
CA GLU A 499 -61.11 -14.75 32.96
C GLU A 499 -61.23 -16.01 33.85
N THR A 500 -61.98 -17.03 33.44
CA THR A 500 -62.02 -18.33 34.12
C THR A 500 -60.98 -19.27 33.49
N GLY A 501 -59.81 -19.31 34.10
CA GLY A 501 -58.62 -20.00 33.58
C GLY A 501 -58.82 -21.48 33.29
N THR A 502 -58.42 -21.91 32.09
CA THR A 502 -57.73 -23.20 31.86
C THR A 502 -57.06 -23.25 30.47
N THR A 503 -56.11 -22.36 30.16
CA THR A 503 -55.00 -22.64 29.22
C THR A 503 -53.88 -21.61 29.44
N LEU A 504 -52.66 -22.08 29.69
CA LEU A 504 -51.50 -21.24 30.02
C LEU A 504 -50.88 -20.53 28.79
N TYR A 505 -51.60 -20.44 27.67
CA TYR A 505 -51.13 -19.85 26.42
C TYR A 505 -52.33 -19.23 25.67
N PRO A 506 -52.33 -17.92 25.36
CA PRO A 506 -53.31 -17.38 24.42
C PRO A 506 -53.17 -18.11 23.08
N SER A 507 -54.28 -18.29 22.36
CA SER A 507 -54.27 -18.88 21.02
C SER A 507 -53.20 -18.22 20.15
N PRO A 508 -52.49 -18.97 19.28
CA PRO A 508 -51.40 -18.41 18.50
C PRO A 508 -51.91 -17.28 17.59
N GLY A 509 -51.63 -16.04 17.99
CA GLY A 509 -51.97 -14.85 17.24
C GLY A 509 -51.26 -14.82 15.89
N LYS A 510 -51.94 -14.28 14.87
CA LYS A 510 -51.37 -14.17 13.52
C LYS A 510 -50.84 -12.76 13.31
N LEU A 511 -49.58 -12.62 12.91
CA LEU A 511 -48.98 -11.33 12.56
C LEU A 511 -49.46 -10.88 11.17
N ILE A 512 -49.94 -9.65 11.08
CA ILE A 512 -50.39 -9.03 9.83
C ILE A 512 -49.83 -7.60 9.72
N LEU A 513 -49.80 -7.07 8.49
CA LEU A 513 -49.63 -5.63 8.26
C LEU A 513 -51.00 -4.96 8.43
N LEU A 514 -51.03 -3.84 9.15
CA LEU A 514 -52.25 -3.06 9.35
C LEU A 514 -52.70 -2.46 8.01
N PRO A 515 -53.91 -2.78 7.52
CA PRO A 515 -54.46 -2.18 6.30
C PRO A 515 -54.78 -0.69 6.48
N ASP A 516 -55.11 -0.01 5.39
CA ASP A 516 -55.43 1.43 5.42
C ASP A 516 -56.88 1.72 5.86
N SER A 517 -57.73 0.69 5.99
CA SER A 517 -59.12 0.84 6.43
C SER A 517 -59.61 -0.27 7.39
N MET A 518 -60.54 0.09 8.27
CA MET A 518 -61.14 -0.85 9.24
C MET A 518 -61.93 -1.98 8.54
N GLN A 519 -62.57 -1.68 7.40
CA GLN A 519 -63.31 -2.66 6.61
C GLN A 519 -62.38 -3.73 6.01
N GLU A 520 -61.18 -3.34 5.57
CA GLU A 520 -60.18 -4.29 5.07
C GLU A 520 -59.63 -5.17 6.19
N LEU A 521 -59.43 -4.61 7.38
CA LEU A 521 -58.99 -5.37 8.55
C LEU A 521 -60.03 -6.44 8.94
N MET A 522 -61.32 -6.12 8.91
CA MET A 522 -62.41 -7.08 9.16
C MET A 522 -62.54 -8.15 8.07
N LYS A 523 -62.41 -7.78 6.79
CA LYS A 523 -62.37 -8.76 5.69
C LYS A 523 -61.17 -9.70 5.80
N LEU A 524 -60.03 -9.17 6.23
CA LEU A 524 -58.80 -9.94 6.39
C LEU A 524 -58.91 -10.91 7.58
N SER A 525 -59.55 -10.50 8.67
CA SER A 525 -59.82 -11.39 9.79
C SER A 525 -60.83 -12.49 9.42
N GLU A 526 -61.89 -12.17 8.70
CA GLU A 526 -62.86 -13.15 8.18
C GLU A 526 -62.17 -14.17 7.27
N LYS A 527 -61.30 -13.71 6.36
CA LYS A 527 -60.49 -14.61 5.52
C LYS A 527 -59.53 -15.49 6.31
N LYS A 528 -58.99 -15.01 7.43
CA LYS A 528 -57.98 -15.72 8.25
C LYS A 528 -58.57 -16.64 9.30
N PHE A 529 -59.78 -16.36 9.79
CA PHE A 529 -60.44 -17.11 10.87
C PHE A 529 -61.76 -17.78 10.43
N GLY A 530 -62.27 -17.49 9.23
CA GLY A 530 -63.43 -18.16 8.62
C GLY A 530 -64.79 -17.76 9.20
N LYS A 531 -64.83 -16.69 10.00
CA LYS A 531 -66.05 -16.15 10.63
C LYS A 531 -66.07 -14.63 10.47
N ALA A 532 -67.24 -14.07 10.18
CA ALA A 532 -67.40 -12.62 10.07
C ALA A 532 -67.23 -11.98 11.46
N ALA A 533 -66.34 -11.00 11.58
CA ALA A 533 -66.18 -10.24 12.81
C ALA A 533 -67.25 -9.15 12.93
N ARG A 534 -67.86 -9.03 14.11
CA ARG A 534 -68.81 -7.96 14.47
C ARG A 534 -68.12 -6.71 15.02
N GLY A 535 -66.93 -6.86 15.60
CA GLY A 535 -66.17 -5.75 16.19
C GLY A 535 -64.72 -6.12 16.51
N ILE A 536 -63.89 -5.12 16.80
CA ILE A 536 -62.47 -5.27 17.13
C ILE A 536 -62.23 -4.74 18.54
N LEU A 537 -61.59 -5.54 19.39
CA LEU A 537 -61.30 -5.23 20.78
C LEU A 537 -59.79 -5.16 21.01
N THR A 538 -59.36 -4.28 21.92
CA THR A 538 -57.99 -4.27 22.45
C THR A 538 -57.79 -5.40 23.47
N VAL A 539 -56.55 -5.59 23.94
CA VAL A 539 -56.22 -6.53 25.03
C VAL A 539 -57.06 -6.26 26.29
N GLU A 540 -57.45 -5.00 26.51
CA GLU A 540 -58.22 -4.55 27.68
C GLU A 540 -59.74 -4.66 27.47
N GLY A 541 -60.20 -5.20 26.33
CA GLY A 541 -61.63 -5.36 26.05
C GLY A 541 -62.34 -4.09 25.58
N ALA A 542 -61.60 -3.03 25.24
CA ALA A 542 -62.16 -1.80 24.67
C ALA A 542 -62.37 -1.93 23.15
N GLU A 543 -63.50 -1.44 22.64
CA GLU A 543 -63.82 -1.47 21.21
C GLU A 543 -63.04 -0.41 20.42
N VAL A 544 -62.46 -0.81 19.29
CA VAL A 544 -61.66 0.04 18.42
C VAL A 544 -62.53 0.53 17.26
N GLU A 545 -62.92 1.80 17.30
CA GLU A 545 -63.76 2.42 16.27
C GLU A 545 -62.94 3.03 15.11
N ASP A 546 -61.69 3.42 15.35
CA ASP A 546 -60.82 4.08 14.37
C ASP A 546 -59.45 3.39 14.23
N ILE A 547 -59.02 3.19 12.98
CA ILE A 547 -57.77 2.52 12.62
C ILE A 547 -56.54 3.36 12.97
N GLU A 548 -56.69 4.68 13.10
CA GLU A 548 -55.57 5.57 13.47
C GLU A 548 -55.08 5.35 14.91
N VAL A 549 -55.94 4.82 15.78
CA VAL A 549 -55.65 4.58 17.21
C VAL A 549 -54.68 3.40 17.42
N ILE A 550 -54.62 2.48 16.45
CA ILE A 550 -53.82 1.25 16.50
C ILE A 550 -52.32 1.57 16.32
N ARG A 551 -51.45 1.03 17.16
CA ARG A 551 -49.99 1.23 17.16
C ARG A 551 -49.24 -0.02 16.65
N ASP A 552 -47.96 0.15 16.27
CA ASP A 552 -47.10 -0.98 15.87
C ASP A 552 -46.88 -1.92 17.07
N GLY A 553 -47.15 -3.21 16.88
CA GLY A 553 -47.06 -4.25 17.90
C GLY A 553 -48.34 -4.52 18.70
N ASP A 554 -49.44 -3.83 18.40
CA ASP A 554 -50.70 -4.03 19.13
C ASP A 554 -51.32 -5.41 18.89
N HIS A 555 -51.97 -5.93 19.94
CA HIS A 555 -52.73 -7.18 19.91
C HIS A 555 -54.22 -6.86 19.80
N LEU A 556 -54.86 -7.32 18.72
CA LEU A 556 -56.27 -7.06 18.42
C LEU A 556 -57.06 -8.37 18.50
N PHE A 557 -58.23 -8.32 19.11
CA PHE A 557 -59.14 -9.45 19.29
C PHE A 557 -60.43 -9.19 18.52
N PHE A 558 -60.91 -10.17 17.76
CA PHE A 558 -62.15 -10.00 17.00
C PHE A 558 -63.32 -10.57 17.80
N SER A 559 -64.38 -9.78 17.96
CA SER A 559 -65.67 -10.29 18.41
C SER A 559 -66.37 -10.91 17.21
N LEU A 560 -66.65 -12.21 17.26
CA LEU A 560 -67.30 -12.96 16.18
C LEU A 560 -68.83 -12.99 16.34
#